data_AF-A0AAN7AFY1-F1
#
_entry.id   AF-A0AAN7AFY1-F1
#
_cell.length_a   1.000
_cell.length_b   1.000
_cell.length_c   1.000
_cell.angle_alpha   90.00
_cell.angle_beta   90.00
_cell.angle_gamma   90.00
#
_symmetry.space_group_name_H-M   'P 1'
#
loop_
_entity.id
_entity.type
_entity.pdbx_description
1 polymer ?
#
loop_
_entity_poly.entity_id
_entity_poly.type
_entity_poly.pdbx_seq_one_letter_code
_entity_poly.pdbx_strand_id
1 'polypeptide(L)'
;MDRLPFEITSQIIGYLQNFQYAIEASVFTRIDIKSSELEQFAAVFSSRRRRSIPRHLTFRIQLPTYSDEVREDFERHQDRLLNNRVATDWTLRLFTELSLWDADSGVALTLQITAESPADDDYWPKPFGHH
;
A
#
# COMPACT_ATOMS: atom_id res chain seq x y z
N MET A 1 24.65 -0.63 37.95
CA MET A 1 23.98 0.11 36.84
C MET A 1 22.86 0.90 37.47
N ASP A 2 23.08 2.19 37.69
CA ASP A 2 22.06 3.06 38.29
C ASP A 2 20.94 3.31 37.29
N ARG A 3 19.71 3.02 37.69
CA ARG A 3 18.52 3.36 36.91
C ARG A 3 18.32 4.86 36.96
N LEU A 4 18.04 5.46 35.81
CA LEU A 4 17.70 6.88 35.74
C LEU A 4 16.43 7.16 36.57
N PRO A 5 16.32 8.35 37.17
CA PRO A 5 15.12 8.79 37.87
C PRO A 5 13.87 8.71 36.99
N PHE A 6 12.72 8.35 37.59
CA PHE A 6 11.45 8.17 36.90
C PHE A 6 11.02 9.39 36.06
N GLU A 7 11.28 10.60 36.56
CA GLU A 7 10.97 11.86 35.86
C GLU A 7 11.78 12.01 34.56
N ILE A 8 13.07 11.67 34.60
CA ILE A 8 13.95 11.70 33.43
C ILE A 8 13.50 10.65 32.42
N THR A 9 13.17 9.43 32.87
CA THR A 9 12.63 8.41 31.97
C THR A 9 11.30 8.83 31.34
N SER A 10 10.41 9.49 32.09
CA SER A 10 9.12 9.95 31.58
C SER A 10 9.26 11.07 30.54
N GLN A 11 10.19 12.01 30.77
CA GLN A 11 10.48 13.07 29.79
C GLN A 11 11.10 12.50 28.51
N ILE A 12 12.06 11.58 28.62
CA ILE A 12 12.67 10.92 27.47
C ILE A 12 11.62 10.14 26.68
N ILE A 13 10.77 9.37 27.35
CA ILE A 13 9.68 8.62 26.70
C ILE A 13 8.72 9.58 25.98
N GLY A 14 8.29 10.66 26.62
CA GLY A 14 7.41 11.66 26.00
C GLY A 14 8.03 12.32 24.77
N TYR A 15 9.32 12.66 24.84
CA TYR A 15 10.06 13.21 23.70
C TYR A 15 10.13 12.21 22.53
N LEU A 16 10.51 10.96 22.80
CA LEU A 16 10.58 9.90 21.79
C LEU A 16 9.19 9.63 21.17
N GLN A 17 8.12 9.65 21.96
CA GLN A 17 6.75 9.50 21.46
C GLN A 17 6.33 10.64 20.53
N ASN A 18 6.70 11.88 20.85
CA ASN A 18 6.42 13.04 20.00
C ASN A 18 7.20 12.97 18.69
N PHE A 19 8.47 12.57 18.74
CA PHE A 19 9.28 12.35 17.53
C PHE A 19 8.71 11.23 16.69
N GLN A 20 8.31 10.12 17.30
CA GLN A 20 7.65 9.03 16.59
C GLN A 20 6.37 9.52 15.91
N TYR A 21 5.54 10.29 16.60
CA TYR A 21 4.31 10.85 16.02
C TYR A 21 4.60 11.76 14.82
N ALA A 22 5.58 12.67 14.94
CA ALA A 22 5.96 13.57 13.86
C ALA A 22 6.51 12.82 12.65
N ILE A 23 7.34 11.79 12.87
CA ILE A 23 7.88 10.93 11.82
C ILE A 23 6.74 10.15 11.15
N GLU A 24 5.88 9.48 11.92
CA GLU A 24 4.72 8.74 11.39
C GLU A 24 3.81 9.66 10.58
N ALA A 25 3.55 10.88 11.04
CA ALA A 25 2.76 11.86 10.30
C ALA A 25 3.44 12.23 8.96
N SER A 26 4.75 12.46 8.95
CA SER A 26 5.47 12.81 7.71
C SER A 26 5.52 11.65 6.71
N VAL A 27 5.72 10.42 7.18
CA VAL A 27 5.94 9.23 6.34
C VAL A 27 4.60 8.65 5.87
N PHE A 28 3.61 8.52 6.75
CA PHE A 28 2.36 7.84 6.45
C PHE A 28 1.28 8.75 5.87
N THR A 29 1.56 10.04 5.65
CA THR A 29 0.61 10.94 4.97
C THR A 29 0.26 10.45 3.55
N ARG A 30 1.24 9.89 2.84
CA ARG A 30 1.06 9.28 1.52
C ARG A 30 1.60 7.87 1.55
N ILE A 31 0.75 6.90 1.25
CA ILE A 31 1.07 5.48 1.27
C ILE A 31 0.89 4.95 -0.13
N ASP A 32 1.83 4.09 -0.53
CA ASP A 32 1.83 3.39 -1.79
C ASP A 32 2.18 1.94 -1.49
N ILE A 33 1.25 1.03 -1.80
CA ILE A 33 1.40 -0.40 -1.52
C ILE A 33 0.92 -1.24 -2.70
N LYS A 34 1.52 -2.42 -2.84
CA LYS A 34 1.08 -3.48 -3.73
C LYS A 34 0.01 -4.34 -3.05
N SER A 35 -0.78 -5.05 -3.85
CA SER A 35 -1.76 -6.02 -3.34
C SER A 35 -1.14 -7.07 -2.42
N SER A 36 0.10 -7.51 -2.69
CA SER A 36 0.85 -8.43 -1.84
C SER A 36 1.18 -7.88 -0.44
N GLU A 37 1.14 -6.57 -0.25
CA GLU A 37 1.53 -5.88 0.98
C GLU A 37 0.32 -5.52 1.86
N LEU A 38 -0.90 -5.87 1.43
CA LEU A 38 -2.13 -5.49 2.12
C LEU A 38 -2.19 -5.99 3.58
N GLU A 39 -1.66 -7.18 3.86
CA GLU A 39 -1.62 -7.72 5.23
C GLU A 39 -0.65 -6.93 6.13
N GLN A 40 0.52 -6.55 5.59
CA GLN A 40 1.48 -5.72 6.31
C GLN A 40 0.91 -4.32 6.55
N PHE A 41 0.22 -3.76 5.56
CA PHE A 41 -0.53 -2.52 5.71
C PHE A 41 -1.55 -2.62 6.87
N ALA A 42 -2.40 -3.66 6.88
CA ALA A 42 -3.36 -3.87 7.96
C ALA A 42 -2.69 -3.97 9.34
N ALA A 43 -1.55 -4.66 9.44
CA ALA A 43 -0.78 -4.75 10.68
C ALA A 43 -0.26 -3.39 11.17
N VAL A 44 0.30 -2.57 10.27
CA VAL A 44 0.83 -1.23 10.59
C VAL A 44 -0.29 -0.29 11.06
N PHE A 45 -1.46 -0.36 10.40
CA PHE A 45 -2.64 0.47 10.68
C PHE A 45 -3.65 -0.20 11.61
N SER A 46 -3.24 -1.21 12.38
CA SER A 46 -4.09 -1.87 13.38
C SER A 46 -4.56 -0.92 14.50
N SER A 47 -3.78 0.13 14.80
CA SER A 47 -4.14 1.12 15.82
C SER A 47 -5.00 2.26 15.26
N ARG A 48 -6.06 2.62 16.00
CA ARG A 48 -6.96 3.75 15.68
C ARG A 48 -6.19 5.06 15.44
N ARG A 49 -5.13 5.32 16.22
CA ARG A 49 -4.29 6.51 16.08
C ARG A 49 -3.61 6.58 14.71
N ARG A 50 -3.09 5.46 14.20
CA ARG A 50 -2.40 5.45 12.91
C ARG A 50 -3.36 5.55 11.74
N ARG A 51 -4.59 5.05 11.86
CA ARG A 51 -5.64 5.14 10.83
C ARG A 51 -6.05 6.58 10.49
N SER A 52 -5.85 7.55 11.40
CA SER A 52 -6.17 8.96 11.15
C SER A 52 -5.03 9.75 10.49
N ILE A 53 -3.88 9.12 10.24
CA ILE A 53 -2.71 9.77 9.64
C ILE A 53 -2.82 9.83 8.11
N PRO A 54 -3.10 8.72 7.39
CA PRO A 54 -3.04 8.69 5.94
C PRO A 54 -4.04 9.63 5.31
N ARG A 55 -3.57 10.37 4.29
CA ARG A 55 -4.39 11.27 3.47
C ARG A 55 -4.51 10.77 2.06
N HIS A 56 -3.51 10.03 1.58
CA HIS A 56 -3.48 9.46 0.26
C HIS A 56 -3.03 8.01 0.35
N LEU A 57 -3.81 7.10 -0.23
CA LEU A 57 -3.47 5.70 -0.39
C LEU A 57 -3.48 5.36 -1.88
N THR A 58 -2.33 4.92 -2.40
CA THR A 58 -2.20 4.30 -3.72
C THR A 58 -2.14 2.79 -3.50
N PHE A 59 -3.07 2.07 -4.12
CA PHE A 59 -3.13 0.62 -4.08
C PHE A 59 -2.90 0.05 -5.47
N ARG A 60 -1.79 -0.66 -5.65
CA ARG A 60 -1.37 -1.30 -6.90
C ARG A 60 -1.75 -2.77 -6.90
N ILE A 61 -2.79 -3.12 -7.64
CA ILE A 61 -3.21 -4.49 -7.84
C ILE A 61 -2.22 -5.14 -8.82
N GLN A 62 -1.57 -6.20 -8.38
CA GLN A 62 -0.71 -7.01 -9.24
C GLN A 62 -1.58 -8.04 -9.98
N LEU A 63 -1.68 -7.89 -11.29
CA LEU A 63 -2.34 -8.87 -12.15
C LEU A 63 -1.44 -10.10 -12.36
N PRO A 64 -2.02 -11.25 -12.73
CA PRO A 64 -1.24 -12.45 -13.02
C PRO A 64 -0.30 -12.25 -14.21
N THR A 65 0.86 -12.91 -14.17
CA THR A 65 1.77 -12.99 -15.30
C THR A 65 1.24 -13.97 -16.35
N TYR A 66 1.31 -13.60 -17.63
CA TYR A 66 1.04 -14.49 -18.76
C TYR A 66 2.30 -15.23 -19.19
N SER A 67 2.17 -16.42 -19.79
CA SER A 67 3.30 -17.07 -20.45
C SER A 67 3.73 -16.28 -21.68
N ASP A 68 5.04 -16.33 -22.02
CA ASP A 68 5.59 -15.60 -23.16
C ASP A 68 4.92 -15.97 -24.50
N GLU A 69 4.47 -17.22 -24.64
CA GLU A 69 3.70 -17.72 -25.78
C GLU A 69 2.34 -17.03 -25.96
N VAL A 70 1.79 -16.40 -24.91
CA VAL A 70 0.51 -15.68 -24.91
C VAL A 70 0.72 -14.17 -25.04
N ARG A 71 1.95 -13.66 -24.83
CA ARG A 71 2.26 -12.22 -24.93
C ARG A 71 2.21 -11.67 -26.36
N GLU A 72 2.43 -12.51 -27.36
CA GLU A 72 2.32 -12.12 -28.79
C GLU A 72 0.87 -12.17 -29.31
N ASP A 73 -0.01 -12.89 -28.63
CA ASP A 73 -1.43 -12.96 -28.95
C ASP A 73 -2.21 -11.86 -28.21
N PHE A 74 -3.20 -11.26 -28.88
CA PHE A 74 -4.15 -10.36 -28.21
C PHE A 74 -4.70 -11.00 -26.92
N GLU A 75 -4.76 -10.22 -25.84
CA GLU A 75 -5.30 -10.62 -24.53
C GLU A 75 -6.58 -11.47 -24.72
N ARG A 76 -6.51 -12.75 -24.34
CA ARG A 76 -7.60 -13.69 -24.60
C ARG A 76 -8.75 -13.40 -23.65
N HIS A 77 -9.96 -13.83 -24.02
CA HIS A 77 -11.13 -13.65 -23.17
C HIS A 77 -10.95 -14.25 -21.76
N GLN A 78 -10.23 -15.37 -21.66
CA GLN A 78 -9.92 -16.01 -20.36
C GLN A 78 -8.97 -15.15 -19.51
N ASP A 79 -7.99 -14.49 -20.13
CA ASP A 79 -7.05 -13.59 -19.47
C ASP A 79 -7.78 -12.38 -18.88
N ARG A 80 -8.72 -11.80 -19.64
CA ARG A 80 -9.60 -10.72 -19.15
C ARG A 80 -10.45 -11.14 -17.96
N LEU A 81 -11.05 -12.33 -18.02
CA LEU A 81 -11.86 -12.85 -16.92
C LEU A 81 -11.00 -13.05 -15.66
N LEU A 82 -9.79 -13.57 -15.81
CA LEU A 82 -8.87 -13.76 -14.70
C LEU A 82 -8.42 -12.41 -14.11
N ASN A 83 -8.05 -11.44 -14.94
CA ASN A 83 -7.71 -10.08 -14.52
C ASN A 83 -8.83 -9.41 -13.75
N ASN A 84 -10.04 -9.43 -14.32
CA ASN A 84 -11.22 -8.84 -13.70
C ASN A 84 -11.51 -9.47 -12.34
N ARG A 85 -11.38 -10.80 -12.23
CA ARG A 85 -11.54 -11.51 -10.97
C ARG A 85 -10.50 -11.08 -9.94
N VAL A 86 -9.21 -11.08 -10.32
CA VAL A 86 -8.11 -10.70 -9.41
C VAL A 86 -8.25 -9.25 -8.96
N ALA A 87 -8.55 -8.33 -9.87
CA ALA A 87 -8.75 -6.92 -9.56
C ALA A 87 -9.94 -6.70 -8.64
N THR A 88 -11.05 -7.41 -8.88
CA THR A 88 -12.25 -7.34 -8.05
C THR A 88 -11.95 -7.88 -6.64
N ASP A 89 -11.33 -9.06 -6.52
CA ASP A 89 -11.01 -9.69 -5.24
C ASP A 89 -10.10 -8.79 -4.39
N TRP A 90 -9.06 -8.18 -4.99
CA TRP A 90 -8.17 -7.28 -4.27
C TRP A 90 -8.82 -5.96 -3.88
N THR A 91 -9.66 -5.40 -4.75
CA THR A 91 -10.44 -4.20 -4.45
C THR A 91 -11.38 -4.44 -3.26
N LEU A 92 -12.08 -5.58 -3.24
CA LEU A 92 -12.97 -5.95 -2.15
C LEU A 92 -12.21 -6.15 -0.84
N ARG A 93 -11.03 -6.78 -0.88
CA ARG A 93 -10.17 -6.94 0.30
C ARG A 93 -9.72 -5.59 0.86
N LEU A 94 -9.31 -4.67 -0.01
CA LEU A 94 -8.94 -3.32 0.41
C LEU A 94 -10.12 -2.59 1.06
N PHE A 95 -11.29 -2.58 0.43
CA PHE A 95 -12.47 -1.93 1.01
C PHE A 95 -12.91 -2.59 2.32
N THR A 96 -12.76 -3.91 2.44
CA THR A 96 -13.02 -4.62 3.70
C THR A 96 -12.08 -4.12 4.80
N GLU A 97 -10.78 -4.01 4.53
CA GLU A 97 -9.81 -3.46 5.49
C GLU A 97 -10.13 -2.01 5.86
N LEU A 98 -10.39 -1.15 4.87
CA LEU A 98 -10.72 0.25 5.11
C LEU A 98 -12.06 0.42 5.84
N SER A 99 -13.00 -0.52 5.69
CA SER A 99 -14.28 -0.49 6.43
C SER A 99 -14.11 -0.71 7.92
N LEU A 100 -12.96 -1.26 8.36
CA LEU A 100 -12.62 -1.39 9.78
C LEU A 100 -12.13 -0.07 10.39
N TRP A 101 -11.89 0.96 9.58
CA TRP A 101 -11.43 2.25 10.04
C TRP A 101 -12.63 3.10 10.50
N ASP A 102 -12.47 3.84 11.58
CA ASP A 102 -13.55 4.66 12.12
C ASP A 102 -13.93 5.79 11.18
N ALA A 103 -15.22 5.84 10.80
CA ALA A 103 -15.79 6.89 9.97
C ALA A 103 -15.70 8.29 10.62
N ASP A 104 -15.61 8.35 11.95
CA ASP A 104 -15.59 9.59 12.74
C ASP A 104 -14.19 10.21 12.91
N SER A 105 -13.19 9.73 12.18
CA SER A 105 -11.82 10.27 12.27
C SER A 105 -11.71 11.73 11.82
N GLY A 106 -12.72 12.28 11.14
CA GLY A 106 -12.72 13.66 10.62
C GLY A 106 -11.68 13.88 9.51
N VAL A 107 -11.11 12.80 8.98
CA VAL A 107 -10.02 12.81 8.00
C VAL A 107 -10.52 12.19 6.71
N ALA A 108 -10.51 12.98 5.63
CA ALA A 108 -10.73 12.44 4.29
C ALA A 108 -9.50 11.66 3.82
N LEU A 109 -9.72 10.46 3.31
CA LEU A 109 -8.73 9.63 2.64
C LEU A 109 -8.97 9.69 1.12
N THR A 110 -7.98 10.15 0.37
CA THR A 110 -7.96 10.01 -1.08
C THR A 110 -7.44 8.62 -1.44
N LEU A 111 -8.25 7.84 -2.13
CA LEU A 111 -7.90 6.50 -2.58
C LEU A 111 -7.68 6.50 -4.10
N GLN A 112 -6.51 5.99 -4.51
CA GLN A 112 -6.19 5.68 -5.91
C GLN A 112 -5.97 4.18 -6.03
N ILE A 113 -6.74 3.52 -6.90
CA ILE A 113 -6.57 2.10 -7.21
C ILE A 113 -6.07 2.01 -8.64
N THR A 114 -5.00 1.24 -8.83
CA THR A 114 -4.38 0.96 -10.13
C THR A 114 -4.20 -0.53 -10.27
N ALA A 115 -4.20 -1.03 -11.50
CA ALA A 115 -3.87 -2.42 -11.80
C ALA A 115 -2.65 -2.43 -12.73
N GLU A 116 -1.66 -3.24 -12.40
CA GLU A 116 -0.40 -3.35 -13.14
C GLU A 116 -0.23 -4.81 -13.57
N SER A 117 0.00 -5.03 -14.87
CA SER A 117 0.36 -6.33 -15.41
C SER A 117 1.88 -6.44 -15.46
N PRO A 118 2.48 -7.50 -14.87
CA PRO A 118 3.91 -7.76 -15.01
C PRO A 118 4.37 -7.92 -16.47
N ALA A 119 3.46 -8.21 -17.39
CA ALA A 119 3.75 -8.33 -18.81
C ALA A 119 3.88 -6.98 -19.54
N ASP A 120 3.43 -5.88 -18.95
CA ASP A 120 3.45 -4.54 -19.58
C ASP A 120 4.84 -3.88 -19.50
N ASP A 121 5.71 -4.30 -18.57
CA ASP A 121 7.03 -3.70 -18.31
C ASP A 121 8.05 -3.93 -19.45
N ASP A 122 7.77 -4.85 -20.36
CA ASP A 122 8.66 -5.21 -21.47
C ASP A 122 8.36 -4.47 -22.79
N TYR A 123 7.35 -3.59 -22.83
CA TYR A 123 6.90 -2.96 -24.09
C TYR A 123 7.63 -1.66 -24.48
N TRP A 124 8.72 -1.30 -23.81
CA TRP A 124 9.55 -0.17 -24.27
C TRP A 124 10.52 -0.60 -25.37
N PRO A 125 10.48 -0.05 -26.60
CA PRO A 125 11.56 -0.25 -27.55
C PRO A 125 12.83 0.35 -26.94
N LYS A 126 13.82 -0.50 -26.62
CA LYS A 126 15.15 -0.03 -26.21
C LYS A 126 15.67 0.89 -27.33
N PRO A 127 15.87 2.20 -27.10
CA PRO A 127 16.39 3.07 -28.14
C PRO A 127 17.84 2.67 -28.37
N PHE A 128 18.07 2.05 -29.53
CA PHE A 128 19.37 1.77 -30.13
C PHE A 128 20.28 0.79 -29.36
N GLY A 129 20.22 -0.47 -29.76
CA GLY A 129 21.39 -1.35 -29.68
C GLY A 129 22.40 -0.92 -30.72
N HIS A 130 23.54 -0.36 -30.29
CA HIS A 130 24.73 -0.25 -31.13
C HIS A 130 25.39 -1.64 -31.17
N HIS A 131 25.26 -2.31 -32.31
CA HIS A 131 26.24 -3.30 -32.77
C HIS A 131 27.37 -2.60 -33.51
#